data_AF-A0A9D5PN62-F1
#
_entry.id   AF-A0A9D5PN62-F1
#
_cell.length_a   1.000
_cell.length_b   1.000
_cell.length_c   1.000
_cell.angle_alpha   90.00
_cell.angle_beta   90.00
_cell.angle_gamma   90.00
#
_symmetry.space_group_name_H-M   'P 1'
#
loop_
_entity.id
_entity.type
_entity.pdbx_description
1 polymer ?
#
loop_
_entity_poly.entity_id
_entity_poly.type
_entity_poly.pdbx_seq_one_letter_code
_entity_poly.pdbx_strand_id
1 'polypeptide(L)'
;MAMGGKMKKTVFFLVAMLLISTMLFSCGDKDNIPGETSADNAQSLRRPDISQLELSEYITLGNYSGLVIVCGSESERGNAVWDKVVADAEVKKYPEEQVNYYFFQSKAKYEYLAKNGNDSYENIIAALGVTEEQMLEDARALVKEDLCFYAIIKAEGISLSKEEKSKNFDRYVKKYTEAYGYSESYARENMKEQIYESMLFDKMLEKLIILNEFNIEN
;
A
#
# COMPACT_ATOMS: atom_id res chain seq x y z
N MET A 1 -9.10 -27.49 -14.03
CA MET A 1 -9.63 -26.34 -14.80
C MET A 1 -9.00 -25.10 -14.18
N ALA A 2 -7.90 -24.63 -14.75
CA ALA A 2 -7.08 -23.58 -14.16
C ALA A 2 -7.68 -22.20 -14.47
N MET A 3 -8.34 -21.59 -13.50
CA MET A 3 -8.64 -20.14 -13.57
C MET A 3 -7.44 -19.36 -13.03
N GLY A 4 -6.32 -19.42 -13.76
CA GLY A 4 -5.20 -18.50 -13.59
C GLY A 4 -5.51 -17.19 -14.33
N GLY A 5 -6.56 -16.49 -13.92
CA GLY A 5 -6.83 -15.15 -14.42
C GLY A 5 -5.75 -14.22 -13.87
N LYS A 6 -4.83 -13.76 -14.73
CA LYS A 6 -3.89 -12.68 -14.39
C LYS A 6 -4.73 -11.50 -13.89
N MET A 7 -4.78 -11.29 -12.58
CA MET A 7 -5.38 -10.09 -12.00
C MET A 7 -4.68 -8.89 -12.60
N LYS A 8 -5.45 -7.96 -13.16
CA LYS A 8 -4.93 -6.68 -13.63
C LYS A 8 -4.26 -6.01 -12.44
N LYS A 9 -2.93 -5.83 -12.53
CA LYS A 9 -2.12 -5.12 -11.53
C LYS A 9 -2.46 -3.62 -11.58
N THR A 10 -3.68 -3.25 -11.23
CA THR A 10 -4.00 -1.87 -10.89
C THR A 10 -3.29 -1.56 -9.60
N VAL A 11 -2.34 -0.62 -9.64
CA VAL A 11 -1.61 -0.01 -8.51
C VAL A 11 -2.36 -0.16 -7.18
N PHE A 12 -2.14 -1.28 -6.52
CA PHE A 12 -2.88 -1.68 -5.31
C PHE A 12 -2.15 -1.19 -4.05
N PHE A 13 -0.99 -0.55 -4.21
CA PHE A 13 0.09 -0.72 -3.27
C PHE A 13 0.29 0.37 -2.22
N LEU A 14 -0.30 1.57 -2.39
CA LEU A 14 -0.36 2.58 -1.30
C LEU A 14 -1.58 2.46 -0.39
N VAL A 15 -2.52 1.56 -0.71
CA VAL A 15 -3.67 1.22 0.14
C VAL A 15 -3.55 -0.23 0.58
N ALA A 16 -2.38 -0.58 1.15
CA ALA A 16 -2.26 -1.84 1.87
C ALA A 16 -3.42 -1.91 2.87
N MET A 17 -4.35 -2.81 2.56
CA MET A 17 -5.63 -3.04 3.20
C MET A 17 -5.54 -2.91 4.73
N LEU A 18 -5.90 -1.75 5.27
CA LEU A 18 -6.36 -1.62 6.65
C LEU A 18 -7.80 -2.15 6.69
N LEU A 19 -7.94 -3.47 6.62
CA LEU A 19 -9.22 -4.17 6.80
C LEU A 19 -9.61 -4.33 8.28
N ILE A 20 -8.71 -3.99 9.22
CA ILE A 20 -8.87 -4.39 10.63
C ILE A 20 -9.56 -3.31 11.50
N SER A 21 -9.87 -2.13 10.96
CA SER A 21 -10.43 -1.02 11.76
C SER A 21 -11.97 -0.97 11.80
N THR A 22 -12.70 -1.73 10.97
CA THR A 22 -14.14 -1.44 10.78
C THR A 22 -15.15 -2.22 11.63
N MET A 23 -14.82 -3.15 12.52
CA MET A 23 -15.87 -3.93 13.22
C MET A 23 -15.61 -4.30 14.69
N LEU A 24 -15.38 -3.32 15.58
CA LEU A 24 -15.65 -3.49 17.02
C LEU A 24 -16.37 -2.28 17.66
N PHE A 25 -17.30 -1.67 16.93
CA PHE A 25 -18.49 -1.06 17.57
C PHE A 25 -19.69 -1.97 17.30
N SER A 26 -19.65 -3.16 17.90
CA SER A 26 -20.83 -4.00 18.13
C SER A 26 -20.87 -4.32 19.62
N CYS A 27 -21.98 -4.00 20.27
CA CYS A 27 -22.28 -4.06 21.70
C CYS A 27 -21.72 -5.27 22.46
N GLY A 28 -21.36 -5.04 23.73
CA GLY A 28 -21.55 -6.03 24.80
C GLY A 28 -20.34 -6.32 25.67
N ASP A 29 -20.42 -5.83 26.90
CA ASP A 29 -19.73 -6.25 28.13
C ASP A 29 -18.19 -6.28 28.22
N LYS A 30 -17.71 -5.36 29.06
CA LYS A 30 -16.48 -5.50 29.83
C LYS A 30 -16.69 -6.65 30.80
N ASP A 31 -15.95 -7.75 30.65
CA ASP A 31 -15.32 -8.51 31.74
C ASP A 31 -14.66 -9.81 31.20
N ASN A 32 -13.34 -9.91 31.39
CA ASN A 32 -12.48 -11.12 31.40
C ASN A 32 -12.48 -12.11 30.22
N ILE A 33 -11.36 -12.21 29.49
CA ILE A 33 -10.56 -13.45 29.26
C ILE A 33 -9.07 -13.08 28.99
N PRO A 34 -8.08 -13.74 29.63
CA PRO A 34 -6.65 -13.55 29.39
C PRO A 34 -6.13 -14.39 28.20
N GLY A 35 -5.24 -13.82 27.39
CA GLY A 35 -4.47 -14.53 26.36
C GLY A 35 -4.14 -13.66 25.14
N GLU A 36 -2.99 -13.00 25.17
CA GLU A 36 -2.38 -12.29 24.04
C GLU A 36 -2.16 -13.22 22.84
N THR A 37 -2.46 -12.77 21.61
CA THR A 37 -1.43 -12.54 20.56
C THR A 37 -2.02 -12.11 19.21
N SER A 38 -1.38 -11.10 18.63
CA SER A 38 -1.30 -10.71 17.21
C SER A 38 -2.39 -9.80 16.57
N ALA A 39 -3.68 -10.04 16.76
CA ALA A 39 -4.71 -9.19 16.14
C ALA A 39 -4.87 -7.80 16.82
N ASP A 40 -4.75 -7.73 18.15
CA ASP A 40 -4.85 -6.48 18.93
C ASP A 40 -3.60 -5.59 18.78
N ASN A 41 -2.44 -6.20 18.55
CA ASN A 41 -1.18 -5.48 18.33
C ASN A 41 -1.07 -4.89 16.92
N ALA A 42 -1.62 -5.51 15.87
CA ALA A 42 -1.66 -4.87 14.54
C ALA A 42 -2.56 -3.62 14.52
N GLN A 43 -3.67 -3.63 15.27
CA GLN A 43 -4.54 -2.44 15.42
C GLN A 43 -3.87 -1.27 16.16
N SER A 44 -2.85 -1.53 17.00
CA SER A 44 -2.11 -0.50 17.73
C SER A 44 -0.79 -0.08 17.06
N LEU A 45 -0.33 -0.82 16.05
CA LEU A 45 0.84 -0.45 15.26
C LEU A 45 0.49 0.72 14.34
N ARG A 46 0.94 1.92 14.72
CA ARG A 46 0.93 3.09 13.85
C ARG A 46 1.94 2.89 12.73
N ARG A 47 1.54 3.15 11.47
CA ARG A 47 2.49 3.17 10.34
C ARG A 47 3.61 4.19 10.62
N PRO A 48 4.88 3.78 10.61
CA PRO A 48 6.00 4.72 10.71
C PRO A 48 5.97 5.77 9.58
N ASP A 49 6.28 7.01 9.93
CA ASP A 49 6.45 8.08 8.93
C ASP A 49 7.87 8.04 8.37
N ILE A 50 8.08 7.20 7.34
CA ILE A 50 9.40 7.06 6.72
C ILE A 50 9.77 8.24 5.81
N SER A 51 8.85 9.19 5.55
CA SER A 51 9.11 10.37 4.72
C SER A 51 10.13 11.32 5.35
N GLN A 52 10.28 11.25 6.68
CA GLN A 52 11.21 12.07 7.46
C GLN A 52 12.62 11.47 7.54
N LEU A 53 12.85 10.27 7.01
CA LEU A 53 14.16 9.63 7.04
C LEU A 53 15.11 10.27 6.02
N GLU A 54 16.41 10.09 6.25
CA GLU A 54 17.42 10.30 5.20
C GLU A 54 17.39 9.13 4.22
N LEU A 55 16.44 9.18 3.29
CA LEU A 55 16.12 8.11 2.34
C LEU A 55 17.33 7.61 1.52
N SER A 56 18.33 8.46 1.30
CA SER A 56 19.58 8.07 0.61
C SER A 56 20.39 7.01 1.37
N GLU A 57 20.16 6.82 2.67
CA GLU A 57 20.74 5.72 3.44
C GLU A 57 20.04 4.37 3.19
N TYR A 58 18.78 4.40 2.75
CA TYR A 58 17.92 3.23 2.63
C TYR A 58 17.75 2.77 1.18
N ILE A 59 17.75 3.69 0.23
CA ILE A 59 17.52 3.38 -1.19
C ILE A 59 18.42 4.21 -2.11
N THR A 60 18.88 3.60 -3.19
CA THR A 60 19.40 4.29 -4.37
C THR A 60 18.35 4.19 -5.47
N LEU A 61 17.88 5.34 -5.96
CA LEU A 61 17.04 5.38 -7.16
C LEU A 61 17.90 5.11 -8.39
N GLY A 62 17.39 4.28 -9.30
CA GLY A 62 17.90 4.19 -10.66
C GLY A 62 17.44 5.36 -11.53
N ASN A 63 17.45 5.16 -12.85
CA ASN A 63 16.89 6.16 -13.76
C ASN A 63 15.37 6.15 -13.68
N TYR A 64 14.76 7.31 -13.46
CA TYR A 64 13.30 7.49 -13.45
C TYR A 64 12.81 8.52 -14.47
N SER A 65 13.72 9.05 -15.29
CA SER A 65 13.46 9.99 -16.39
C SER A 65 14.22 9.57 -17.63
N GLY A 66 13.71 9.91 -18.81
CA GLY A 66 14.33 9.55 -20.11
C GLY A 66 14.27 8.05 -20.41
N LEU A 67 13.40 7.31 -19.74
CA LEU A 67 13.13 5.91 -20.01
C LEU A 67 12.23 5.77 -21.23
N VAL A 68 12.43 4.70 -21.99
CA VAL A 68 11.48 4.22 -23.00
C VAL A 68 10.66 3.10 -22.37
N ILE A 69 9.39 3.37 -22.10
CA ILE A 69 8.46 2.46 -21.44
C ILE A 69 7.55 1.81 -22.49
N VAL A 70 7.41 0.49 -22.42
CA VAL A 70 6.48 -0.26 -23.26
C VAL A 70 5.26 -0.63 -22.41
N CYS A 71 4.05 -0.36 -22.91
CA CYS A 71 2.79 -0.64 -22.21
C CYS A 71 1.68 -1.07 -23.17
N GLY A 72 0.66 -1.79 -22.70
CA GLY A 72 -0.44 -2.26 -23.55
C GLY A 72 -1.48 -1.19 -23.89
N SER A 73 -1.54 -0.10 -23.12
CA SER A 73 -2.47 1.02 -23.38
C SER A 73 -2.05 2.30 -22.68
N GLU A 74 -2.65 3.44 -23.06
CA GLU A 74 -2.40 4.73 -22.40
C GLU A 74 -2.73 4.71 -20.91
N SER A 75 -3.81 4.00 -20.52
CA SER A 75 -4.23 3.86 -19.13
C SER A 75 -3.24 3.09 -18.25
N GLU A 76 -2.29 2.36 -18.86
CA GLU A 76 -1.30 1.56 -18.15
C GLU A 76 0.05 2.27 -18.01
N ARG A 77 0.23 3.45 -18.65
CA ARG A 77 1.51 4.20 -18.63
C ARG A 77 2.04 4.43 -17.22
N GLY A 78 1.16 4.87 -16.31
CA GLY A 78 1.52 5.12 -14.91
C GLY A 78 2.07 3.88 -14.22
N ASN A 79 1.40 2.74 -14.39
CA ASN A 79 1.83 1.48 -13.77
C ASN A 79 3.12 0.98 -14.40
N ALA A 80 3.24 1.08 -15.73
CA ALA A 80 4.41 0.60 -16.45
C ALA A 80 5.68 1.40 -16.10
N VAL A 81 5.59 2.74 -15.98
CA VAL A 81 6.73 3.55 -15.56
C VAL A 81 7.06 3.29 -14.09
N TRP A 82 6.05 3.14 -13.23
CA TRP A 82 6.25 2.87 -11.81
C TRP A 82 6.94 1.52 -11.58
N ASP A 83 6.45 0.45 -12.22
CA ASP A 83 7.04 -0.88 -12.16
C ASP A 83 8.51 -0.84 -12.59
N LYS A 84 8.84 -0.09 -13.65
CA LYS A 84 10.23 0.04 -14.12
C LYS A 84 11.10 0.79 -13.11
N VAL A 85 10.60 1.88 -12.54
CA VAL A 85 11.31 2.70 -11.55
C VAL A 85 11.61 1.89 -10.29
N VAL A 86 10.63 1.18 -9.74
CA VAL A 86 10.80 0.35 -8.56
C VAL A 86 11.72 -0.84 -8.84
N ALA A 87 11.63 -1.44 -10.04
CA ALA A 87 12.53 -2.52 -10.43
C ALA A 87 14.00 -2.06 -10.52
N ASP A 88 14.24 -0.85 -11.01
CA ASP A 88 15.60 -0.27 -11.15
C ASP A 88 16.20 0.21 -9.82
N ALA A 89 15.37 0.47 -8.81
CA ALA A 89 15.83 0.93 -7.52
C ALA A 89 16.52 -0.17 -6.70
N GLU A 90 17.56 0.20 -5.96
CA GLU A 90 18.34 -0.70 -5.11
C GLU A 90 18.14 -0.33 -3.63
N VAL A 91 17.60 -1.27 -2.85
CA VAL A 91 17.45 -1.10 -1.39
C VAL A 91 18.78 -1.43 -0.72
N LYS A 92 19.33 -0.48 0.02
CA LYS A 92 20.57 -0.63 0.81
C LYS A 92 20.31 -1.33 2.14
N LYS A 93 19.23 -0.92 2.81
CA LYS A 93 18.73 -1.48 4.07
C LYS A 93 17.25 -1.17 4.20
N TYR A 94 16.53 -2.00 4.93
CA TYR A 94 15.11 -1.78 5.20
C TYR A 94 14.92 -1.03 6.53
N PRO A 95 13.99 -0.04 6.60
CA PRO A 95 13.46 0.41 7.89
C PRO A 95 12.62 -0.72 8.49
N GLU A 96 13.23 -1.53 9.35
CA GLU A 96 12.61 -2.75 9.91
C GLU A 96 11.27 -2.50 10.62
N GLU A 97 11.07 -1.32 11.22
CA GLU A 97 9.79 -0.94 11.82
C GLU A 97 8.66 -0.89 10.77
N GLN A 98 8.94 -0.35 9.57
CA GLN A 98 7.97 -0.30 8.47
C GLN A 98 7.73 -1.71 7.90
N VAL A 99 8.77 -2.54 7.80
CA VAL A 99 8.63 -3.94 7.35
C VAL A 99 7.73 -4.70 8.33
N ASN A 100 7.99 -4.58 9.62
CA ASN A 100 7.19 -5.20 10.67
C ASN A 100 5.75 -4.70 10.64
N TYR A 101 5.53 -3.40 10.42
CA TYR A 101 4.18 -2.86 10.24
C TYR A 101 3.42 -3.61 9.13
N TYR A 102 3.98 -3.73 7.92
CA TYR A 102 3.31 -4.45 6.84
C TYR A 102 3.18 -5.96 7.08
N PHE A 103 4.18 -6.59 7.68
CA PHE A 103 4.14 -8.00 8.04
C PHE A 103 3.02 -8.29 9.04
N PHE A 104 2.92 -7.54 10.13
CA PHE A 104 1.89 -7.73 11.15
C PHE A 104 0.49 -7.37 10.64
N GLN A 105 0.36 -6.40 9.74
CA GLN A 105 -0.90 -6.13 9.05
C GLN A 105 -1.36 -7.32 8.21
N SER A 106 -0.44 -7.97 7.50
CA SER A 106 -0.73 -9.20 6.75
C SER A 106 -1.12 -10.34 7.69
N LYS A 107 -0.38 -10.54 8.78
CA LYS A 107 -0.67 -11.57 9.78
C LYS A 107 -2.06 -11.40 10.39
N ALA A 108 -2.36 -10.19 10.86
CA ALA A 108 -3.63 -9.90 11.52
C ALA A 108 -4.84 -10.04 10.58
N LYS A 109 -4.67 -9.82 9.26
CA LYS A 109 -5.70 -10.15 8.26
C LYS A 109 -6.06 -11.64 8.30
N TYR A 110 -5.08 -12.53 8.34
CA TYR A 110 -5.33 -13.97 8.36
C TYR A 110 -5.84 -14.46 9.72
N GLU A 111 -5.41 -13.84 10.83
CA GLU A 111 -5.95 -14.13 12.15
C GLU A 111 -7.41 -13.72 12.28
N TYR A 112 -7.80 -12.60 11.67
CA TYR A 112 -9.20 -12.21 11.55
C TYR A 112 -10.02 -13.26 10.77
N LEU A 113 -9.48 -13.76 9.65
CA LEU A 113 -10.13 -14.84 8.88
C LEU A 113 -10.25 -16.13 9.70
N ALA A 114 -9.21 -16.49 10.45
CA ALA A 114 -9.19 -17.65 11.33
C ALA A 114 -10.27 -17.55 12.42
N LYS A 115 -10.31 -16.41 13.13
CA LYS A 115 -11.33 -16.13 14.15
C LYS A 115 -12.75 -16.21 13.59
N ASN A 116 -13.00 -15.61 12.44
CA ASN A 116 -14.33 -15.61 11.83
C ASN A 116 -14.72 -16.96 11.21
N GLY A 117 -13.75 -17.75 10.78
CA GLY A 117 -13.93 -19.11 10.31
C GLY A 117 -14.00 -20.15 11.43
N ASN A 118 -13.76 -19.75 12.69
CA ASN A 118 -13.54 -20.65 13.82
C ASN A 118 -12.47 -21.71 13.53
N ASP A 119 -11.36 -21.26 12.94
CA ASP A 119 -10.20 -22.06 12.55
C ASP A 119 -8.92 -21.46 13.15
N SER A 120 -7.78 -22.14 13.03
CA SER A 120 -6.47 -21.61 13.45
C SER A 120 -5.83 -20.77 12.35
N TYR A 121 -4.95 -19.85 12.73
CA TYR A 121 -4.16 -19.05 11.79
C TYR A 121 -3.35 -19.94 10.84
N GLU A 122 -2.69 -20.97 11.38
CA GLU A 122 -1.85 -21.91 10.64
C GLU A 122 -2.68 -22.67 9.59
N ASN A 123 -3.89 -23.09 9.95
CA ASN A 123 -4.80 -23.77 9.02
C ASN A 123 -5.26 -22.83 7.89
N ILE A 124 -5.58 -21.58 8.20
CA ILE A 124 -5.98 -20.59 7.19
C ILE A 124 -4.85 -20.31 6.20
N ILE A 125 -3.63 -20.04 6.68
CA ILE A 125 -2.51 -19.74 5.78
C ILE A 125 -2.12 -20.96 4.95
N ALA A 126 -2.18 -22.17 5.53
CA ALA A 126 -1.93 -23.42 4.82
C ALA A 126 -2.99 -23.67 3.73
N ALA A 127 -4.27 -23.47 4.04
CA ALA A 127 -5.37 -23.62 3.08
C ALA A 127 -5.28 -22.62 1.91
N LEU A 128 -4.74 -21.42 2.17
CA LEU A 128 -4.54 -20.37 1.16
C LEU A 128 -3.19 -20.47 0.44
N GLY A 129 -2.31 -21.40 0.85
CA GLY A 129 -0.97 -21.57 0.27
C GLY A 129 -0.04 -20.39 0.54
N VAL A 130 -0.21 -19.71 1.68
CA VAL A 130 0.61 -18.55 2.09
C VAL A 130 1.54 -18.98 3.23
N THR A 131 2.79 -18.49 3.21
CA THR A 131 3.75 -18.71 4.30
C THR A 131 4.14 -17.38 4.95
N GLU A 132 4.64 -17.41 6.18
CA GLU A 132 5.14 -16.20 6.86
C GLU A 132 6.35 -15.61 6.11
N GLU A 133 7.19 -16.44 5.49
CA GLU A 133 8.30 -15.98 4.64
C GLU A 133 7.77 -15.16 3.45
N GLN A 134 6.73 -15.64 2.76
CA GLN A 134 6.10 -14.87 1.68
C GLN A 134 5.50 -13.56 2.19
N MET A 135 4.86 -13.55 3.37
CA MET A 135 4.34 -12.32 3.97
C MET A 135 5.46 -11.31 4.26
N LEU A 136 6.62 -11.79 4.70
CA LEU A 136 7.79 -10.93 4.96
C LEU A 136 8.39 -10.40 3.66
N GLU A 137 8.46 -11.20 2.60
CA GLU A 137 8.88 -10.77 1.27
C GLU A 137 7.94 -9.69 0.70
N ASP A 138 6.63 -9.91 0.82
CA ASP A 138 5.60 -8.94 0.41
C ASP A 138 5.71 -7.64 1.20
N ALA A 139 5.96 -7.74 2.52
CA ALA A 139 6.20 -6.57 3.37
C ALA A 139 7.45 -5.80 2.92
N ARG A 140 8.55 -6.48 2.58
CA ARG A 140 9.75 -5.82 2.04
C ARG A 140 9.53 -5.21 0.67
N ALA A 141 8.71 -5.83 -0.19
CA ALA A 141 8.32 -5.24 -1.46
C ALA A 141 7.54 -3.93 -1.23
N LEU A 142 6.55 -3.94 -0.33
CA LEU A 142 5.80 -2.75 0.10
C LEU A 142 6.71 -1.64 0.62
N VAL A 143 7.70 -1.97 1.45
CA VAL A 143 8.65 -0.95 1.95
C VAL A 143 9.55 -0.41 0.84
N LYS A 144 9.94 -1.24 -0.14
CA LYS A 144 10.71 -0.75 -1.31
C LYS A 144 9.90 0.27 -2.11
N GLU A 145 8.61 0.01 -2.32
CA GLU A 145 7.67 0.90 -2.97
C GLU A 145 7.57 2.25 -2.23
N ASP A 146 7.36 2.22 -0.91
CA ASP A 146 7.31 3.44 -0.08
C ASP A 146 8.62 4.23 -0.16
N LEU A 147 9.77 3.55 -0.06
CA LEU A 147 11.08 4.18 -0.18
C LEU A 147 11.28 4.86 -1.54
N CYS A 148 10.87 4.20 -2.64
CA CYS A 148 10.93 4.79 -3.98
C CYS A 148 10.04 6.03 -4.06
N PHE A 149 8.81 5.92 -3.55
CA PHE A 149 7.79 6.97 -3.57
C PHE A 149 8.29 8.23 -2.88
N TYR A 150 8.71 8.13 -1.62
CA TYR A 150 9.18 9.30 -0.87
C TYR A 150 10.50 9.83 -1.41
N ALA A 151 11.38 8.97 -1.95
CA ALA A 151 12.65 9.41 -2.53
C ALA A 151 12.42 10.27 -3.78
N ILE A 152 11.50 9.86 -4.65
CA ILE A 152 11.14 10.62 -5.86
C ILE A 152 10.40 11.91 -5.50
N ILE A 153 9.47 11.87 -4.55
CA ILE A 153 8.81 13.08 -4.06
C ILE A 153 9.82 14.10 -3.56
N LYS A 154 10.80 13.67 -2.75
CA LYS A 154 11.84 14.54 -2.20
C LYS A 154 12.75 15.08 -3.32
N ALA A 155 13.15 14.24 -4.27
CA ALA A 155 14.00 14.61 -5.40
C ALA A 155 13.33 15.63 -6.34
N GLU A 156 12.04 15.41 -6.65
CA GLU A 156 11.27 16.25 -7.59
C GLU A 156 10.57 17.43 -6.91
N GLY A 157 10.69 17.58 -5.59
CA GLY A 157 10.04 18.64 -4.82
C GLY A 157 8.50 18.58 -4.89
N ILE A 158 7.94 17.37 -5.00
CA ILE A 158 6.50 17.18 -5.17
C ILE A 158 5.80 17.41 -3.82
N SER A 159 4.76 18.21 -3.83
CA SER A 159 3.94 18.45 -2.64
C SER A 159 2.50 18.75 -3.03
N LEU A 160 1.60 18.65 -2.06
CA LEU A 160 0.19 19.04 -2.21
C LEU A 160 -0.06 20.35 -1.48
N SER A 161 -0.49 21.36 -2.24
CA SER A 161 -1.02 22.60 -1.67
C SER A 161 -2.33 22.35 -0.91
N LYS A 162 -2.68 23.28 -0.02
CA LYS A 162 -3.97 23.26 0.70
C LYS A 162 -5.16 23.24 -0.27
N GLU A 163 -5.05 23.98 -1.37
CA GLU A 163 -6.10 24.06 -2.37
C GLU A 163 -6.27 22.75 -3.14
N GLU A 164 -5.17 22.11 -3.56
CA GLU A 164 -5.23 20.80 -4.22
C GLU A 164 -5.87 19.74 -3.32
N LYS A 165 -5.50 19.71 -2.02
CA LYS A 165 -6.11 18.81 -1.05
C LYS A 165 -7.62 19.04 -0.97
N SER A 166 -8.03 20.29 -0.76
CA SER A 166 -9.45 20.63 -0.60
C SER A 166 -10.27 20.35 -1.86
N LYS A 167 -9.78 20.73 -3.04
CA LYS A 167 -10.49 20.59 -4.31
C LYS A 167 -10.68 19.13 -4.71
N ASN A 168 -9.71 18.27 -4.39
CA ASN A 168 -9.71 16.88 -4.82
C ASN A 168 -10.22 15.91 -3.75
N PHE A 169 -10.38 16.32 -2.48
CA PHE A 169 -10.72 15.42 -1.38
C PHE A 169 -11.92 14.52 -1.66
N ASP A 170 -13.04 15.10 -2.08
CA ASP A 170 -14.27 14.33 -2.35
C ASP A 170 -14.09 13.31 -3.49
N ARG A 171 -13.30 13.65 -4.51
CA ARG A 171 -12.97 12.72 -5.60
C ARG A 171 -12.21 11.51 -5.08
N TYR A 172 -11.23 11.71 -4.21
CA TYR A 172 -10.46 10.60 -3.65
C TYR A 172 -11.25 9.82 -2.62
N VAL A 173 -12.07 10.46 -1.78
CA VAL A 173 -13.01 9.73 -0.92
C VAL A 173 -13.86 8.79 -1.76
N LYS A 174 -14.46 9.29 -2.87
CA LYS A 174 -15.25 8.48 -3.79
C LYS A 174 -14.45 7.34 -4.44
N LYS A 175 -13.22 7.60 -4.86
CA LYS A 175 -12.30 6.55 -5.37
C LYS A 175 -12.16 5.41 -4.37
N TYR A 176 -12.05 5.72 -3.08
CA TYR A 176 -11.92 4.70 -2.04
C TYR A 176 -13.23 3.97 -1.72
N THR A 177 -14.37 4.66 -1.71
CA THR A 177 -15.67 4.02 -1.47
C THR A 177 -16.05 3.10 -2.64
N GLU A 178 -15.81 3.50 -3.87
CA GLU A 178 -16.13 2.71 -5.08
C GLU A 178 -15.16 1.54 -5.28
N ALA A 179 -13.85 1.74 -5.06
CA ALA A 179 -12.85 0.70 -5.30
C ALA A 179 -12.76 -0.34 -4.18
N TYR A 180 -12.99 0.07 -2.92
CA TYR A 180 -12.71 -0.77 -1.75
C TYR A 180 -13.93 -1.00 -0.84
N GLY A 181 -15.08 -0.40 -1.13
CA GLY A 181 -16.33 -0.66 -0.39
C GLY A 181 -16.40 -0.01 0.99
N TYR A 182 -15.50 0.92 1.33
CA TYR A 182 -15.59 1.71 2.55
C TYR A 182 -16.84 2.61 2.53
N SER A 183 -17.41 2.89 3.70
CA SER A 183 -18.42 3.95 3.79
C SER A 183 -17.76 5.32 3.60
N GLU A 184 -18.52 6.27 3.05
CA GLU A 184 -18.03 7.63 2.85
C GLU A 184 -17.63 8.29 4.17
N SER A 185 -18.44 8.12 5.22
CA SER A 185 -18.14 8.65 6.56
C SER A 185 -16.82 8.11 7.09
N TYR A 186 -16.62 6.79 7.01
CA TYR A 186 -15.40 6.15 7.47
C TYR A 186 -14.16 6.66 6.73
N ALA A 187 -14.22 6.74 5.40
CA ALA A 187 -13.12 7.24 4.58
C ALA A 187 -12.77 8.69 4.94
N ARG A 188 -13.78 9.55 5.14
CA ARG A 188 -13.58 10.96 5.51
C ARG A 188 -12.97 11.13 6.90
N GLU A 189 -13.37 10.31 7.85
CA GLU A 189 -12.98 10.44 9.26
C GLU A 189 -11.63 9.79 9.54
N ASN A 190 -11.35 8.64 8.92
CA ASN A 190 -10.25 7.76 9.32
C ASN A 190 -9.17 7.58 8.24
N MET A 191 -9.40 8.02 7.00
CA MET A 191 -8.49 7.74 5.88
C MET A 191 -7.84 8.98 5.26
N LYS A 192 -7.83 10.11 5.97
CA LYS A 192 -7.32 11.39 5.43
C LYS A 192 -5.86 11.30 4.96
N GLU A 193 -5.01 10.61 5.71
CA GLU A 193 -3.59 10.46 5.38
C GLU A 193 -3.42 9.64 4.10
N GLN A 194 -4.09 8.50 4.00
CA GLN A 194 -4.09 7.61 2.83
C GLN A 194 -4.68 8.30 1.59
N ILE A 195 -5.72 9.10 1.78
CA ILE A 195 -6.31 9.92 0.72
C ILE A 195 -5.29 10.94 0.20
N TYR A 196 -4.57 11.64 1.09
CA TYR A 196 -3.54 12.59 0.67
C TYR A 196 -2.32 11.92 0.04
N GLU A 197 -1.90 10.75 0.53
CA GLU A 197 -0.84 9.98 -0.11
C GLU A 197 -1.24 9.51 -1.50
N SER A 198 -2.48 9.05 -1.69
CA SER A 198 -2.97 8.69 -3.03
C SER A 198 -2.99 9.89 -3.98
N MET A 199 -3.32 11.09 -3.50
CA MET A 199 -3.21 12.31 -4.31
C MET A 199 -1.75 12.61 -4.68
N LEU A 200 -0.84 12.45 -3.72
CA LEU A 200 0.57 12.73 -3.92
C LEU A 200 1.21 11.72 -4.88
N PHE A 201 0.79 10.46 -4.80
CA PHE A 201 1.19 9.40 -5.72
C PHE A 201 0.69 9.64 -7.14
N ASP A 202 -0.59 9.98 -7.31
CA ASP A 202 -1.11 10.30 -8.65
C ASP A 202 -0.36 11.49 -9.26
N LYS A 203 -0.07 12.54 -8.46
CA LYS A 203 0.76 13.68 -8.90
C LYS A 203 2.19 13.29 -9.26
N MET A 204 2.78 12.36 -8.52
CA MET A 204 4.10 11.81 -8.83
C MET A 204 4.06 10.95 -10.11
N LEU A 205 3.03 10.13 -10.33
CA LEU A 205 2.87 9.38 -11.57
C LEU A 205 2.70 10.31 -12.78
N GLU A 206 1.90 11.37 -12.67
CA GLU A 206 1.76 12.37 -13.74
C GLU A 206 3.12 12.97 -14.11
N LYS A 207 3.96 13.29 -13.11
CA LYS A 207 5.32 13.77 -13.32
C LYS A 207 6.20 12.72 -14.01
N LEU A 208 6.17 11.46 -13.57
CA LEU A 208 6.93 10.37 -14.19
C LEU A 208 6.48 10.12 -15.64
N ILE A 209 5.19 10.22 -15.94
CA ILE A 209 4.68 10.09 -17.32
C ILE A 209 5.24 11.22 -18.20
N ILE A 210 5.34 12.45 -17.69
CA ILE A 210 5.91 13.57 -18.47
C ILE A 210 7.42 13.38 -18.70
N LEU A 211 8.12 12.76 -17.77
CA LEU A 211 9.58 12.58 -17.82
C LEU A 211 10.04 11.44 -18.74
N ASN A 212 9.13 10.63 -19.29
CA ASN A 212 9.47 9.39 -19.99
C ASN A 212 8.71 9.25 -21.32
N GLU A 213 9.27 8.43 -22.22
CA GLU A 213 8.68 8.12 -23.51
C GLU A 213 7.90 6.79 -23.44
N PHE A 214 6.82 6.67 -24.22
CA PHE A 214 5.93 5.51 -24.17
C PHE A 214 5.64 4.93 -25.54
N ASN A 215 5.82 3.62 -25.66
CA ASN A 215 5.46 2.82 -26.83
C ASN A 215 4.29 1.88 -26.47
N ILE A 216 3.24 1.89 -27.29
CA ILE A 216 2.07 1.02 -27.10
C ILE A 216 2.28 -0.28 -27.89
N GLU A 217 2.16 -1.43 -27.24
CA GLU A 217 2.17 -2.72 -27.92
C GLU A 217 0.91 -2.85 -28.79
N ASN A 218 1.10 -3.00 -30.10
CA ASN A 218 0.03 -3.25 -31.08
C ASN A 218 -0.28 -4.75 -31.21
#